data_AF-X0WPE1-F1
#
_entry.id   AF-X0WPE1-F1
#
_cell.length_a   1.000
_cell.length_b   1.000
_cell.length_c   1.000
_cell.angle_alpha   90.00
_cell.angle_beta   90.00
_cell.angle_gamma   90.00
#
_symmetry.space_group_name_H-M   'P 1'
#
loop_
_entity.id
_entity.type
_entity.pdbx_description
1 polymer ?
#
loop_
_entity_poly.entity_id
_entity_poly.type
_entity_poly.pdbx_seq_one_letter_code
_entity_poly.pdbx_strand_id
1 'polypeptide(L)'
;MKIKYNDIRLFNQILTKTDREAIAKKCEVSYHTVTSVLYGNRINKHIEKELMHIVKIKIDKLYDTYNTIVTANIAENATFEGYDQAITSTSWSAGIIYTKYIDAYLYLINYKYDRINQLWERILIKCSDFLNHKYYIIHLMVRI
;
A
#
# COMPACT_ATOMS: atom_id res chain seq x y z
N MET A 1 3.62 -4.34 -24.97
CA MET A 1 4.62 -3.94 -23.95
C MET A 1 5.24 -5.21 -23.37
N LYS A 2 6.51 -5.52 -23.66
CA LYS A 2 7.22 -6.66 -23.05
C LYS A 2 7.68 -6.23 -21.66
N ILE A 3 7.09 -6.82 -20.62
CA ILE A 3 7.53 -6.63 -19.22
C ILE A 3 9.00 -7.08 -19.17
N LYS A 4 9.92 -6.21 -18.75
CA LYS A 4 11.32 -6.60 -18.58
C LYS A 4 11.45 -7.39 -17.28
N TYR A 5 12.41 -8.30 -17.19
CA TYR A 5 12.63 -9.11 -15.98
C TYR A 5 12.86 -8.26 -14.71
N ASN A 6 13.45 -7.07 -14.85
CA ASN A 6 13.61 -6.13 -13.76
C ASN A 6 12.26 -5.58 -13.23
N ASP A 7 11.24 -5.49 -14.09
CA ASP A 7 9.92 -4.99 -13.71
C ASP A 7 9.14 -6.03 -12.88
N ILE A 8 9.38 -7.33 -13.10
CA ILE A 8 8.77 -8.42 -12.32
C ILE A 8 9.26 -8.40 -10.86
N ARG A 9 10.51 -7.98 -10.61
CA ARG A 9 11.03 -7.86 -9.24
C ARG A 9 10.30 -6.77 -8.44
N LEU A 10 9.78 -5.73 -9.09
CA LEU A 10 8.99 -4.69 -8.44
C LEU A 10 7.65 -5.25 -7.91
N PHE A 11 7.12 -6.31 -8.54
CA PHE A 11 5.91 -6.97 -8.05
C PHE A 11 6.08 -7.57 -6.65
N ASN A 12 7.31 -7.94 -6.24
CA ASN A 12 7.56 -8.43 -4.89
C ASN A 12 7.23 -7.40 -3.80
N GLN A 13 7.27 -6.10 -4.12
CA GLN A 13 6.95 -5.03 -3.17
C GLN A 13 5.44 -4.87 -2.97
N ILE A 14 4.65 -5.27 -3.96
CA ILE A 14 3.19 -5.09 -3.99
C ILE A 14 2.45 -6.37 -3.56
N LEU A 15 3.04 -7.54 -3.83
CA LEU A 15 2.43 -8.84 -3.59
C LEU A 15 2.74 -9.37 -2.19
N THR A 16 1.67 -9.59 -1.42
CA THR A 16 1.71 -10.25 -0.12
C THR A 16 1.91 -11.77 -0.27
N LYS A 17 2.17 -12.44 0.86
CA LYS A 17 2.22 -13.91 0.91
C LYS A 17 0.91 -14.53 0.42
N THR A 18 -0.23 -14.01 0.86
CA THR A 18 -1.56 -14.51 0.48
C THR A 18 -1.84 -14.37 -1.02
N ASP A 19 -1.37 -13.28 -1.64
CA ASP A 19 -1.50 -13.11 -3.10
C ASP A 19 -0.73 -14.19 -3.86
N ARG A 20 0.48 -14.50 -3.41
CA ARG A 20 1.34 -15.54 -4.01
C ARG A 20 0.75 -16.93 -3.83
N GLU A 21 0.13 -17.20 -2.68
CA GLU A 21 -0.61 -18.45 -2.42
C GLU A 21 -1.86 -18.57 -3.30
N ALA A 22 -2.59 -17.48 -3.50
CA ALA A 22 -3.74 -17.44 -4.40
C ALA A 22 -3.34 -17.71 -5.86
N ILE A 23 -2.23 -17.13 -6.32
CA ILE A 23 -1.67 -17.42 -7.65
C ILE A 23 -1.23 -18.87 -7.75
N ALA A 24 -0.54 -19.40 -6.73
CA ALA A 24 -0.08 -20.78 -6.72
C ALA A 24 -1.26 -21.76 -6.87
N LYS A 25 -2.35 -21.51 -6.11
CA LYS A 25 -3.58 -22.29 -6.21
C LYS A 25 -4.24 -22.17 -7.58
N LYS A 26 -4.35 -20.96 -8.13
CA LYS A 26 -5.01 -20.70 -9.42
C LYS A 26 -4.25 -21.30 -10.61
N CYS A 27 -2.93 -21.28 -10.54
CA CYS A 27 -2.05 -21.82 -11.56
C CYS A 27 -1.73 -23.31 -11.36
N GLU A 28 -2.28 -23.96 -10.33
CA GLU A 28 -2.03 -25.37 -9.96
C GLU A 28 -0.53 -25.71 -9.81
N VAL A 29 0.22 -24.79 -9.20
CA VAL A 29 1.68 -24.94 -8.97
C VAL A 29 2.02 -24.74 -7.49
N SER A 30 3.24 -25.14 -7.12
CA SER A 30 3.75 -24.84 -5.78
C SER A 30 4.01 -23.35 -5.58
N TYR A 31 3.84 -22.88 -4.35
CA TYR A 31 4.24 -21.52 -3.92
C TYR A 31 5.70 -21.21 -4.29
N HIS A 32 6.59 -22.19 -4.19
CA HIS A 32 7.99 -22.06 -4.55
C HIS A 32 8.19 -21.78 -6.05
N THR A 33 7.32 -22.33 -6.92
CA THR A 33 7.36 -22.07 -8.36
C THR A 33 6.97 -20.64 -8.67
N VAL A 34 5.91 -20.11 -8.04
CA VAL A 34 5.52 -18.69 -8.16
C VAL A 34 6.64 -17.77 -7.69
N THR A 35 7.25 -18.10 -6.56
CA THR A 35 8.38 -17.37 -5.99
C THR A 35 9.58 -17.37 -6.92
N SER A 36 9.90 -18.52 -7.53
CA SER A 36 11.00 -18.65 -8.50
C SER A 36 10.78 -17.80 -9.75
N VAL A 37 9.54 -17.67 -10.23
CA VAL A 37 9.20 -16.78 -11.35
C VAL A 37 9.35 -15.31 -10.95
N LEU A 38 8.88 -14.93 -9.76
CA LEU A 38 9.01 -13.58 -9.22
C LEU A 38 10.47 -13.12 -9.06
N TYR A 39 11.37 -14.02 -8.69
CA TYR A 39 12.80 -13.73 -8.59
C TYR A 39 13.55 -13.85 -9.92
N GLY A 40 12.87 -14.23 -11.00
CA GLY A 40 13.47 -14.37 -12.32
C GLY A 40 14.26 -15.66 -12.54
N ASN A 41 14.15 -16.61 -11.62
CA ASN A 41 14.82 -17.92 -11.72
C ASN A 41 14.10 -18.87 -12.69
N ARG A 42 12.85 -18.56 -13.06
CA ARG A 42 12.02 -19.35 -13.99
C ARG A 42 11.16 -18.44 -14.87
N ILE A 43 10.86 -18.90 -16.08
CA ILE A 43 9.91 -18.26 -16.99
C ILE A 43 8.61 -19.05 -16.96
N ASN A 44 7.48 -18.40 -16.67
CA ASN A 44 6.18 -19.04 -16.77
C ASN A 44 5.10 -18.02 -17.09
N LYS A 45 4.66 -18.01 -18.36
CA LYS A 45 3.69 -17.04 -18.88
C LYS A 45 2.35 -17.04 -18.14
N HIS A 46 1.92 -18.20 -17.62
CA HIS A 46 0.65 -18.29 -16.90
C HIS A 46 0.76 -17.59 -15.54
N ILE A 47 1.84 -17.87 -14.81
CA ILE A 47 2.14 -17.19 -13.53
C ILE A 47 2.38 -15.69 -13.75
N GLU A 48 3.15 -15.30 -14.77
CA GLU A 48 3.40 -13.89 -15.11
C GLU A 48 2.12 -13.11 -15.42
N LYS A 49 1.17 -13.73 -16.14
CA LYS A 49 -0.14 -13.12 -16.43
C LYS A 49 -0.96 -12.90 -15.16
N GLU A 50 -0.99 -13.88 -14.27
CA GLU A 50 -1.72 -13.77 -12.99
C GLU A 50 -1.06 -12.75 -12.03
N LEU A 51 0.27 -12.73 -11.98
CA LEU A 51 1.03 -11.70 -11.25
C LEU A 51 0.65 -10.31 -11.74
N MET A 52 0.65 -10.09 -13.06
CA MET A 52 0.28 -8.80 -13.66
C MET A 52 -1.15 -8.39 -13.32
N HIS A 53 -2.09 -9.33 -13.34
CA HIS A 53 -3.48 -9.05 -13.02
C HIS A 53 -3.68 -8.59 -11.57
N ILE A 54 -3.06 -9.29 -10.60
CA ILE A 54 -3.16 -8.91 -9.18
C ILE A 54 -2.46 -7.58 -8.92
N VAL A 55 -1.28 -7.37 -9.51
CA VAL A 55 -0.54 -6.11 -9.36
C VAL A 55 -1.37 -4.94 -9.89
N LYS A 56 -1.98 -5.09 -11.07
CA LYS A 56 -2.86 -4.05 -11.63
C LYS A 56 -4.00 -3.71 -10.66
N ILE A 57 -4.74 -4.70 -10.17
CA ILE A 57 -5.85 -4.50 -9.22
C ILE A 57 -5.38 -3.74 -7.98
N LYS A 58 -4.20 -4.07 -7.44
CA LYS A 58 -3.67 -3.40 -6.25
C LYS A 58 -3.24 -1.97 -6.53
N ILE A 59 -2.62 -1.71 -7.68
CA ILE A 59 -2.25 -0.34 -8.09
C ILE A 59 -3.51 0.51 -8.26
N ASP A 60 -4.52 -0.01 -8.95
CA ASP A 60 -5.81 0.68 -9.16
C ASP A 60 -6.44 1.01 -7.79
N LYS A 61 -6.47 0.04 -6.87
CA LYS A 61 -6.97 0.25 -5.50
C LYS A 61 -6.17 1.30 -4.72
N LEU A 62 -4.85 1.32 -4.85
CA LEU A 62 -3.99 2.33 -4.21
C LEU A 62 -4.28 3.73 -4.77
N TYR A 63 -4.49 3.83 -6.08
CA TYR A 63 -4.84 5.09 -6.74
C TYR A 63 -6.21 5.61 -6.29
N ASP A 64 -7.21 4.73 -6.21
CA ASP A 64 -8.54 5.07 -5.71
C ASP A 64 -8.51 5.53 -4.24
N THR A 65 -7.74 4.83 -3.39
CA THR A 65 -7.52 5.24 -2.00
C THR A 65 -6.87 6.62 -1.92
N TYR A 66 -5.82 6.86 -2.71
CA TYR A 66 -5.16 8.16 -2.79
C TYR A 66 -6.14 9.28 -3.19
N ASN A 67 -6.91 9.08 -4.27
CA ASN A 67 -7.91 10.06 -4.71
C ASN A 67 -9.00 10.30 -3.67
N THR A 68 -9.42 9.27 -2.93
CA THR A 68 -10.37 9.41 -1.83
C THR A 68 -9.79 10.30 -0.73
N ILE A 69 -8.52 10.13 -0.36
CA ILE A 69 -7.84 10.97 0.64
C ILE A 69 -7.74 12.43 0.16
N VAL A 70 -7.38 12.66 -1.10
CA VAL A 70 -7.25 14.00 -1.68
C VAL A 70 -8.62 14.70 -1.78
N THR A 71 -9.64 13.99 -2.27
CA THR A 71 -11.01 14.53 -2.45
C THR A 71 -11.69 14.83 -1.13
N ALA A 72 -11.33 14.15 -0.04
CA ALA A 72 -11.82 14.47 1.31
C ALA A 72 -11.30 15.81 1.87
N ASN A 73 -10.59 16.63 1.07
CA ASN A 73 -9.97 17.92 1.43
C ASN A 73 -8.93 17.85 2.58
N ILE A 74 -8.53 16.66 3.03
CA ILE A 74 -7.56 16.49 4.13
C ILE A 74 -6.12 16.68 3.64
N ALA A 75 -5.90 16.49 2.34
CA ALA A 75 -4.58 16.53 1.72
C ALA A 75 -4.58 17.40 0.45
N GLU A 76 -5.24 18.56 0.51
CA GLU A 76 -5.29 19.51 -0.60
C GLU A 76 -3.85 19.81 -1.09
N ASN A 77 -3.65 19.70 -2.40
CA ASN A 77 -2.33 19.84 -3.04
C ASN A 77 -1.26 18.84 -2.56
N ALA A 78 -1.62 17.64 -2.09
CA ALA A 78 -0.64 16.57 -1.88
C ALA A 78 -0.20 15.99 -3.22
N THR A 79 1.10 15.86 -3.43
CA THR A 79 1.67 15.21 -4.62
C THR A 79 2.44 13.95 -4.22
N PHE A 80 2.59 13.02 -5.15
CA PHE A 80 3.46 11.86 -4.94
C PHE A 80 4.89 12.27 -4.60
N GLU A 81 5.43 13.27 -5.30
CA GLU A 81 6.79 13.78 -5.07
C GLU A 81 6.95 14.38 -3.67
N GLY A 82 5.98 15.18 -3.22
CA GLY A 82 6.03 15.76 -1.88
C GLY A 82 5.86 14.72 -0.77
N TYR A 83 5.12 13.64 -1.02
CA TYR A 83 5.06 12.51 -0.11
C TYR A 83 6.41 11.78 -0.01
N ASP A 84 7.07 11.52 -1.14
CA ASP A 84 8.38 10.86 -1.18
C ASP A 84 9.44 11.68 -0.45
N GLN A 85 9.48 12.99 -0.68
CA GLN A 85 10.35 13.92 0.04
C GLN A 85 10.06 13.93 1.55
N ALA A 86 8.78 13.89 1.93
CA ALA A 86 8.40 13.89 3.34
C ALA A 86 8.89 12.63 4.06
N ILE A 87 8.68 11.42 3.51
CA ILE A 87 9.04 10.16 4.17
C ILE A 87 10.55 9.89 4.21
N THR A 88 11.30 10.46 3.28
CA THR A 88 12.76 10.33 3.19
C THR A 88 13.50 11.39 4.01
N SER A 89 12.80 12.41 4.50
CA SER A 89 13.37 13.41 5.40
C SER A 89 13.78 12.80 6.74
N THR A 90 14.94 13.21 7.26
CA THR A 90 15.40 12.84 8.61
C THR A 90 14.45 13.31 9.72
N SER A 91 13.62 14.32 9.45
CA SER A 91 12.62 14.83 10.39
C SER A 91 11.31 14.04 10.37
N TRP A 92 11.13 13.12 9.41
CA TRP A 92 9.88 12.34 9.29
C TRP A 92 9.63 11.47 10.51
N SER A 93 10.63 10.73 10.95
CA SER A 93 10.51 9.85 12.12
C SER A 93 10.83 10.58 13.43
N ALA A 94 10.86 11.91 13.42
CA ALA A 94 11.32 12.70 14.54
C ALA A 94 10.17 13.49 15.20
N GLY A 95 10.20 13.54 16.53
CA GLY A 95 9.35 14.41 17.32
C GLY A 95 7.93 13.90 17.57
N ILE A 96 7.15 14.74 18.24
CA ILE A 96 5.87 14.38 18.83
C ILE A 96 4.79 13.99 17.81
N ILE A 97 4.86 14.53 16.59
CA ILE A 97 3.89 14.23 15.53
C ILE A 97 4.05 12.79 15.03
N TYR A 98 5.28 12.32 14.84
CA TYR A 98 5.52 10.92 14.46
C TYR A 98 5.04 9.96 15.56
N THR A 99 5.28 10.29 16.83
CA THR A 99 4.77 9.49 17.96
C THR A 99 3.23 9.39 17.92
N LYS A 100 2.54 10.53 17.74
CA LYS A 100 1.07 10.55 17.60
C LYS A 100 0.58 9.75 16.39
N TYR A 101 1.31 9.80 15.28
CA TYR A 101 1.03 8.96 14.11
C TYR A 101 1.14 7.47 14.44
N ILE A 102 2.19 7.04 15.15
CA ILE A 102 2.37 5.64 15.55
C ILE A 102 1.25 5.19 16.49
N ASP A 103 0.89 6.01 17.47
CA ASP A 103 -0.21 5.70 18.40
C ASP A 103 -1.53 5.51 17.66
N ALA A 104 -1.83 6.40 16.70
CA ALA A 104 -3.00 6.29 15.84
C ALA A 104 -2.94 5.03 14.96
N TYR A 105 -1.81 4.74 14.33
CA TYR A 105 -1.63 3.54 13.51
C TYR A 105 -1.87 2.27 14.32
N LEU A 106 -1.28 2.16 15.52
CA LEU A 106 -1.46 1.02 16.41
C LEU A 106 -2.91 0.87 16.88
N TYR A 107 -3.60 1.98 17.15
CA TYR A 107 -5.02 1.94 17.48
C TYR A 107 -5.86 1.44 16.30
N LEU A 108 -5.60 1.96 15.09
CA LEU A 108 -6.44 1.70 13.94
C LEU A 108 -6.20 0.29 13.34
N ILE A 109 -4.96 -0.19 13.28
CA ILE A 109 -4.66 -1.52 12.72
C ILE A 109 -5.30 -2.69 13.49
N ASN A 110 -5.56 -2.49 14.78
CA ASN A 110 -6.20 -3.49 15.63
C ASN A 110 -7.73 -3.39 15.63
N TYR A 111 -8.30 -2.38 14.98
CA TYR A 111 -9.73 -2.18 14.92
C TYR A 111 -10.29 -2.78 13.63
N LYS A 112 -11.42 -3.49 13.74
CA LYS A 112 -12.11 -4.03 12.56
C LYS A 112 -13.08 -2.99 12.01
N TYR A 113 -12.93 -2.68 10.73
CA TYR A 113 -13.81 -1.76 10.01
C TYR A 113 -14.61 -2.54 8.97
N ASP A 114 -15.93 -2.37 8.99
CA ASP A 114 -16.80 -2.97 7.97
C ASP A 114 -16.90 -2.08 6.73
N ARG A 115 -16.61 -0.77 6.89
CA ARG A 115 -16.72 0.24 5.84
C ARG A 115 -15.63 1.30 5.97
N ILE A 116 -15.18 1.83 4.84
CA ILE A 116 -14.21 2.94 4.75
C ILE A 116 -14.68 4.17 5.55
N ASN A 117 -15.99 4.49 5.54
CA ASN A 117 -16.50 5.64 6.30
C ASN A 117 -16.31 5.50 7.82
N GLN A 118 -16.35 4.28 8.37
CA GLN A 118 -16.09 4.05 9.79
C GLN A 118 -14.62 4.25 10.13
N LEU A 119 -13.72 3.82 9.24
CA LEU A 119 -12.29 4.12 9.36
C LEU A 119 -12.08 5.64 9.38
N TRP A 120 -12.77 6.35 8.49
CA TRP A 120 -12.68 7.81 8.41
C TRP A 120 -13.17 8.54 9.66
N GLU A 121 -14.34 8.18 10.18
CA GLU A 121 -14.85 8.74 11.42
C GLU A 121 -13.86 8.55 12.58
N ARG A 122 -13.24 7.37 12.67
CA ARG A 122 -12.23 7.07 13.70
C ARG A 122 -10.97 7.90 13.53
N ILE A 123 -10.50 8.11 12.30
CA ILE A 123 -9.36 8.98 12.01
C ILE A 123 -9.67 10.41 12.46
N LEU A 124 -10.84 10.95 12.10
CA LEU A 124 -11.23 12.31 12.51
C LEU A 124 -11.28 12.46 14.04
N ILE A 125 -11.72 11.44 14.76
CA ILE A 125 -11.83 11.46 16.23
C ILE A 125 -10.47 11.28 16.93
N LYS A 126 -9.61 10.38 16.43
CA LYS A 126 -8.35 9.98 17.12
C LYS A 126 -7.10 10.66 16.60
N CYS A 127 -7.17 11.22 15.40
CA CYS A 127 -6.02 11.76 14.67
C CYS A 127 -6.14 13.27 14.43
N SER A 128 -7.08 13.95 15.11
CA SER A 128 -7.36 15.39 14.94
C SER A 128 -6.09 16.24 14.98
N ASP A 129 -5.17 15.88 15.87
CA ASP A 129 -3.92 16.60 16.13
C ASP A 129 -2.94 16.62 14.95
N PHE A 130 -3.07 15.69 14.01
CA PHE A 130 -2.23 15.65 12.82
C PHE A 130 -3.02 15.65 11.51
N LEU A 131 -4.30 16.04 11.54
CA LEU A 131 -5.11 16.35 10.36
C LEU A 131 -4.46 17.38 9.44
N ASN A 132 -3.72 18.33 10.01
CA ASN A 132 -2.99 19.34 9.24
C ASN A 132 -1.69 18.82 8.61
N HIS A 133 -1.26 17.60 8.94
CA HIS A 133 -0.07 16.99 8.35
C HIS A 133 -0.46 15.96 7.29
N LYS A 134 -0.86 16.46 6.11
CA LYS A 134 -1.38 15.68 4.99
C LYS A 134 -0.63 14.39 4.67
N TYR A 135 0.70 14.41 4.68
CA TYR A 135 1.51 13.22 4.35
C TYR A 135 1.46 12.13 5.43
N TYR A 136 1.31 12.48 6.72
CA TYR A 136 1.12 11.47 7.77
C TYR A 136 -0.21 10.74 7.61
N ILE A 137 -1.25 11.44 7.16
CA ILE A 137 -2.57 10.85 6.91
C ILE A 137 -2.56 9.96 5.69
N ILE A 138 -1.93 10.43 4.60
CA ILE A 138 -1.69 9.59 3.44
C ILE A 138 -0.93 8.33 3.86
N HIS A 139 0.14 8.48 4.65
CA HIS A 139 0.93 7.34 5.12
C HIS A 139 0.09 6.38 5.99
N LEU A 140 -0.70 6.91 6.92
CA LEU A 140 -1.59 6.14 7.79
C LEU A 140 -2.59 5.31 6.99
N MET A 141 -3.25 5.94 6.01
CA MET A 141 -4.26 5.30 5.16
C MET A 141 -3.67 4.25 4.22
N VAL A 142 -2.44 4.45 3.75
CA VAL A 142 -1.73 3.44 2.94
C VAL A 142 -1.31 2.24 3.78
N ARG A 143 -1.13 2.41 5.09
CA ARG A 143 -0.61 1.39 6.01
C ARG A 143 -1.66 0.55 6.72
N ILE A 144 -2.91 1.02 6.80
CA ILE A 144 -4.08 0.32 7.37
C ILE A 144 -4.78 -0.50 6.29
#